data_AF-A0A453PR49-F1
#
_entry.id   AF-A0A453PR49-F1
#
_cell.length_a   1.000
_cell.length_b   1.000
_cell.length_c   1.000
_cell.angle_alpha   90.00
_cell.angle_beta   90.00
_cell.angle_gamma   90.00
#
_symmetry.space_group_name_H-M   'P 1'
#
loop_
_entity.id
_entity.type
_entity.pdbx_description
1 polymer ?
#
loop_
_entity_poly.entity_id
_entity_poly.type
_entity_poly.pdbx_seq_one_letter_code
_entity_poly.pdbx_strand_id
1 'polypeptide(L)'
;RNGPSILPERTRSARTRPIYHFRSHFRRSASSLSSPAASMATVLAAEAMDVEAPARPPSATTAPKPRSLHDLLAETRASVEEVAARILAIKKDGAPKSELRELVAQMSLLLITLRQVNREILMEEDKVKGETEAAKAPVDSTTLRLHNLLYEKNHYVKAIRSCLDFQTKHPGIDLVPEEEFHRTAPADIRDKTLAADTAHDLMLKRLNFELVQQRKELCERHEKLEQQKNSLLGTIANQKKFLSSLPSHLKSLKKASLPVQQQLGMLHTKKLKQHHAAELLPSPLYITYTQLLGQKEAFGENIEVEVNGSTKDAQTFAQQQAKQEMGTLANDDSNRMDDDAIDEEEDAQRRRSRSRKSSKEASNPALAYQLHPLKVVLHVYDTEDPGTKRRKLITLRFEYLAKLNVVCVGSEDSDGMDSNILCNLFPDDTGLELPHQMAKLYAGETPNFSEKDSRPYKWAQHLAGIDFLPEVPQSVGDSSNRASRNADLSSGLALYRQQNRAQTILQRIRSRKIAQMALT
;
A
#
# COMPACT_ATOMS: atom_id res chain seq x y z
N ARG A 1 -23.18 -38.86 59.38
CA ARG A 1 -24.31 -39.10 58.46
C ARG A 1 -23.75 -39.27 57.05
N ASN A 2 -23.76 -40.52 56.59
CA ASN A 2 -24.03 -41.04 55.24
C ASN A 2 -23.59 -40.23 54.00
N GLY A 3 -22.74 -40.85 53.17
CA GLY A 3 -22.66 -40.62 51.71
C GLY A 3 -23.88 -41.19 50.96
N PRO A 4 -23.85 -41.49 49.63
CA PRO A 4 -22.68 -42.01 48.90
C PRO A 4 -22.53 -41.64 47.38
N SER A 5 -21.42 -42.12 46.78
CA SER A 5 -21.20 -42.64 45.40
C SER A 5 -21.53 -41.76 44.16
N ILE A 6 -20.75 -41.72 43.07
CA ILE A 6 -20.42 -42.82 42.13
C ILE A 6 -19.19 -42.43 41.27
N LEU A 7 -18.27 -43.38 41.05
CA LEU A 7 -17.24 -43.47 39.98
C LEU A 7 -17.72 -44.56 38.97
N PRO A 8 -17.27 -44.62 37.69
CA PRO A 8 -15.95 -45.22 37.41
C PRO A 8 -15.17 -44.77 36.13
N GLU A 9 -13.85 -44.90 36.28
CA GLU A 9 -12.79 -45.37 35.36
C GLU A 9 -12.98 -45.40 33.83
N ARG A 10 -11.96 -44.87 33.13
CA ARG A 10 -11.36 -45.57 31.97
C ARG A 10 -9.88 -45.23 31.78
N THR A 11 -9.11 -46.30 31.64
CA THR A 11 -7.65 -46.44 31.61
C THR A 11 -7.03 -45.97 30.29
N ARG A 12 -5.91 -45.23 30.36
CA ARG A 12 -5.04 -44.94 29.20
C ARG A 12 -4.10 -46.13 28.98
N SER A 13 -4.35 -46.90 27.92
CA SER A 13 -3.45 -47.94 27.42
C SER A 13 -2.30 -47.32 26.61
N ALA A 14 -1.07 -47.54 27.06
CA ALA A 14 0.16 -47.27 26.32
C ALA A 14 0.34 -48.33 25.23
N ARG A 15 0.41 -47.93 23.96
CA ARG A 15 0.82 -48.79 22.85
C ARG A 15 2.30 -48.54 22.52
N THR A 16 3.14 -49.45 22.99
CA THR A 16 4.50 -49.71 22.51
C THR A 16 4.44 -50.21 21.07
N ARG A 17 5.20 -49.57 20.16
CA ARG A 17 5.50 -50.11 18.81
C ARG A 17 6.94 -50.63 18.80
N PRO A 18 7.20 -51.85 18.27
CA PRO A 18 8.56 -52.39 18.22
C PRO A 18 9.38 -51.73 17.10
N ILE A 19 10.63 -51.43 17.44
CA ILE A 19 11.71 -50.99 16.57
C ILE A 19 12.31 -52.24 15.92
N TYR A 20 12.24 -52.36 14.59
CA TYR A 20 13.06 -53.31 13.86
C TYR A 20 14.30 -52.61 13.33
N HIS A 21 15.46 -52.97 13.90
CA HIS A 21 16.77 -52.63 13.36
C HIS A 21 17.07 -53.48 12.13
N PHE A 22 17.22 -52.85 10.96
CA PHE A 22 17.80 -53.47 9.78
C PHE A 22 19.25 -52.98 9.62
N ARG A 23 20.21 -53.87 9.88
CA ARG A 23 21.64 -53.65 9.64
C ARG A 23 21.93 -53.94 8.16
N SER A 24 22.27 -52.92 7.38
CA SER A 24 22.78 -53.07 6.02
C SER A 24 24.31 -53.12 6.03
N HIS A 25 24.89 -54.28 5.72
CA HIS A 25 26.28 -54.37 5.26
C HIS A 25 26.28 -54.19 3.74
N PHE A 26 26.54 -52.96 3.28
CA PHE A 26 26.75 -52.68 1.86
C PHE A 26 28.24 -52.75 1.55
N ARG A 27 28.68 -53.84 0.92
CA ARG A 27 30.04 -53.98 0.38
C ARG A 27 30.04 -53.43 -1.05
N ARG A 28 30.59 -52.24 -1.23
CA ARG A 28 30.79 -51.58 -2.52
C ARG A 28 31.83 -52.37 -3.32
N SER A 29 31.47 -52.85 -4.51
CA SER A 29 32.44 -53.15 -5.56
C SER A 29 31.94 -52.48 -6.84
N ALA A 30 32.70 -51.47 -7.25
CA ALA A 30 32.51 -50.76 -8.50
C ALA A 30 33.17 -51.57 -9.62
N SER A 31 32.46 -51.76 -10.73
CA SER A 31 33.11 -51.92 -12.02
C SER A 31 32.34 -51.09 -13.05
N SER A 32 33.13 -50.22 -13.66
CA SER A 32 32.87 -49.30 -14.76
C SER A 32 32.18 -49.95 -15.94
N LEU A 33 31.17 -49.30 -16.52
CA LEU A 33 30.88 -49.40 -17.95
C LEU A 33 30.34 -48.05 -18.46
N SER A 34 31.01 -47.57 -19.48
CA SER A 34 30.83 -46.31 -20.19
C SER A 34 29.47 -46.19 -20.87
N SER A 35 28.91 -44.99 -20.83
CA SER A 35 27.81 -44.58 -21.72
C SER A 35 28.34 -44.23 -23.11
N PRO A 36 27.58 -44.53 -24.18
CA PRO A 36 27.43 -43.56 -25.25
C PRO A 36 25.94 -43.19 -25.39
N ALA A 37 25.64 -41.93 -25.09
CA ALA A 37 24.43 -41.28 -25.53
C ALA A 37 24.60 -40.90 -27.02
N ALA A 38 24.11 -41.75 -27.91
CA ALA A 38 23.75 -41.36 -29.27
C ALA A 38 22.59 -42.25 -29.73
N SER A 39 21.55 -41.63 -30.30
CA SER A 39 20.34 -42.24 -30.87
C SER A 39 19.12 -42.38 -29.93
N MET A 40 18.61 -41.24 -29.44
CA MET A 40 17.22 -41.11 -28.95
C MET A 40 16.25 -40.78 -30.11
N ALA A 41 16.21 -41.62 -31.15
CA ALA A 41 15.19 -41.50 -32.20
C ALA A 41 14.74 -42.81 -32.84
N THR A 42 15.25 -43.98 -32.41
CA THR A 42 14.90 -45.25 -33.07
C THR A 42 14.81 -46.45 -32.12
N VAL A 43 14.03 -46.36 -31.04
CA VAL A 43 13.68 -47.55 -30.22
C VAL A 43 12.22 -47.49 -29.74
N LEU A 44 11.29 -47.45 -30.69
CA LEU A 44 9.88 -47.82 -30.47
C LEU A 44 9.45 -48.92 -31.45
N ALA A 45 10.36 -49.82 -31.78
CA ALA A 45 10.06 -51.05 -32.49
C ALA A 45 11.06 -52.13 -32.07
N ALA A 46 10.53 -53.34 -31.83
CA ALA A 46 11.25 -54.59 -31.58
C ALA A 46 11.89 -54.76 -30.18
N GLU A 47 11.09 -55.31 -29.26
CA GLU A 47 11.55 -56.39 -28.38
C GLU A 47 10.34 -57.23 -27.98
N ALA A 48 9.74 -57.89 -28.97
CA ALA A 48 8.96 -59.09 -28.72
C ALA A 48 9.97 -60.16 -28.30
N MET A 49 9.98 -60.52 -27.02
CA MET A 49 10.67 -61.73 -26.57
C MET A 49 10.04 -62.90 -27.32
N ASP A 50 10.75 -63.41 -28.32
CA ASP A 50 10.49 -64.71 -28.93
C ASP A 50 10.61 -65.74 -27.80
N VAL A 51 9.46 -66.16 -27.28
CA VAL A 51 9.37 -67.35 -26.44
C VAL A 51 9.54 -68.50 -27.41
N GLU A 52 10.76 -69.03 -27.46
CA GLU A 52 11.07 -70.26 -28.16
C GLU A 52 10.02 -71.31 -27.80
N ALA A 53 9.23 -71.68 -28.82
CA ALA A 53 8.12 -72.60 -28.68
C ALA A 53 8.63 -73.91 -28.04
N PRO A 54 7.89 -74.51 -27.09
CA PRO A 54 8.30 -75.79 -26.53
C PRO A 54 8.43 -76.79 -27.68
N ALA A 55 9.57 -77.47 -27.70
CA ALA A 55 9.90 -78.48 -28.70
C ALA A 55 8.70 -79.39 -28.97
N ARG A 56 8.34 -79.47 -30.26
CA ARG A 56 7.37 -80.43 -30.81
C ARG A 56 7.63 -81.81 -30.21
N PRO A 57 6.62 -82.52 -29.67
CA PRO A 57 6.84 -83.89 -29.21
C PRO A 57 7.32 -84.73 -30.40
N PRO A 58 8.24 -85.69 -30.16
CA PRO A 58 8.79 -86.50 -31.24
C PRO A 58 7.65 -87.18 -31.99
N SER A 59 7.73 -87.09 -33.32
CA SER A 59 6.87 -87.77 -34.27
C SER A 59 6.62 -89.21 -33.84
N ALA A 60 5.37 -89.54 -33.53
CA ALA A 60 4.94 -90.92 -33.35
C ALA A 60 5.18 -91.67 -34.66
N THR A 61 6.23 -92.49 -34.67
CA THR A 61 6.50 -93.51 -35.67
C THR A 61 5.24 -94.35 -35.85
N THR A 62 4.76 -94.44 -37.08
CA THR A 62 3.69 -95.33 -37.52
C THR A 62 4.02 -96.78 -37.17
N ALA A 63 3.43 -97.27 -36.08
CA ALA A 63 3.23 -98.70 -35.82
C ALA A 63 1.78 -99.06 -36.19
N PRO A 64 1.49 -100.30 -36.64
CA PRO A 64 0.15 -100.70 -37.04
C PRO A 64 -0.80 -100.56 -35.84
N LYS A 65 -1.95 -99.89 -36.03
CA LYS A 65 -2.99 -99.74 -35.00
C LYS A 65 -3.35 -101.14 -34.46
N PRO A 66 -3.05 -101.47 -33.19
CA PRO A 66 -3.67 -102.63 -32.56
C PRO A 66 -5.19 -102.40 -32.57
N ARG A 67 -5.98 -103.44 -32.83
CA ARG A 67 -7.45 -103.37 -32.70
C ARG A 67 -7.77 -102.72 -31.36
N SER A 68 -8.55 -101.63 -31.35
CA SER A 68 -8.76 -100.91 -30.11
C SER A 68 -9.51 -101.82 -29.13
N LEU A 69 -9.18 -101.77 -27.84
CA LEU A 69 -9.89 -102.56 -26.83
C LEU A 69 -11.41 -102.29 -26.84
N HIS A 70 -11.81 -101.08 -27.26
CA HIS A 70 -13.20 -100.70 -27.50
C HIS A 70 -13.84 -101.41 -28.71
N ASP A 71 -13.09 -101.65 -29.79
CA ASP A 71 -13.58 -102.45 -30.94
C ASP A 71 -13.76 -103.91 -30.52
N LEU A 72 -12.82 -104.46 -29.75
CA LEU A 72 -12.91 -105.83 -29.22
C LEU A 72 -14.07 -105.99 -28.21
N LEU A 73 -14.34 -104.95 -27.42
CA LEU A 73 -15.51 -104.88 -26.54
C LEU A 73 -16.82 -104.90 -27.34
N ALA A 74 -16.88 -104.13 -28.44
CA ALA A 74 -18.05 -104.08 -29.32
C ALA A 74 -18.30 -105.43 -30.02
N GLU A 75 -17.24 -106.08 -30.52
CA GLU A 75 -17.29 -107.39 -31.17
C GLU A 75 -17.72 -108.50 -30.20
N THR A 76 -17.16 -108.53 -28.98
CA THR A 76 -17.53 -109.51 -27.95
C THR A 76 -18.96 -109.30 -27.46
N ARG A 77 -19.41 -108.04 -27.30
CA ARG A 77 -20.81 -107.72 -27.01
C ARG A 77 -21.76 -108.22 -28.09
N ALA A 78 -21.47 -107.92 -29.37
CA ALA A 78 -22.30 -108.37 -30.49
C ALA A 78 -22.39 -109.91 -30.55
N SER A 79 -21.27 -110.59 -30.29
CA SER A 79 -21.22 -112.06 -30.21
C SER A 79 -22.04 -112.63 -29.05
N VAL A 80 -22.03 -111.98 -27.88
CA VAL A 80 -22.88 -112.35 -26.73
C VAL A 80 -24.37 -112.16 -27.07
N GLU A 81 -24.73 -111.03 -27.71
CA GLU A 81 -26.10 -110.74 -28.13
C GLU A 81 -26.61 -111.77 -29.16
N GLU A 82 -25.76 -112.19 -30.10
CA GLU A 82 -26.08 -113.23 -31.09
C GLU A 82 -26.30 -114.62 -30.44
N VAL A 83 -25.39 -115.05 -29.57
CA VAL A 83 -25.52 -116.34 -28.85
C VAL A 83 -26.73 -116.33 -27.92
N ALA A 84 -27.01 -115.20 -27.24
CA ALA A 84 -28.20 -115.04 -26.41
C ALA A 84 -29.50 -115.13 -27.24
N ALA A 85 -29.54 -114.53 -28.42
CA ALA A 85 -30.67 -114.63 -29.34
C ALA A 85 -30.91 -116.08 -29.79
N ARG A 86 -29.85 -116.85 -30.08
CA ARG A 86 -29.93 -118.28 -30.42
C ARG A 86 -30.43 -119.14 -29.24
N ILE A 87 -29.96 -118.88 -28.01
CA ILE A 87 -30.46 -119.56 -26.79
C ILE A 87 -31.96 -119.30 -26.59
N LEU A 88 -32.42 -118.06 -26.79
CA LEU A 88 -33.83 -117.69 -26.66
C LEU A 88 -34.72 -118.36 -27.72
N ALA A 89 -34.23 -118.50 -28.95
CA ALA A 89 -34.94 -119.22 -30.03
C ALA A 89 -35.10 -120.71 -29.69
N ILE A 90 -34.02 -121.40 -29.30
CA ILE A 90 -34.03 -122.83 -28.94
C ILE A 90 -34.94 -123.11 -27.73
N LYS A 91 -35.01 -122.19 -26.76
CA LYS A 91 -35.89 -122.31 -25.60
C LYS A 91 -37.39 -122.14 -25.93
N LYS A 92 -37.72 -121.45 -27.03
CA LYS A 92 -39.10 -121.31 -27.55
C LYS A 92 -39.55 -122.54 -28.34
N ASP A 93 -38.64 -123.18 -29.07
CA ASP A 93 -38.95 -124.26 -30.03
C ASP A 93 -38.85 -125.69 -29.44
N GLY A 94 -38.44 -125.86 -28.18
CA GLY A 94 -38.51 -127.15 -27.46
C GLY A 94 -37.45 -128.20 -27.86
N ALA A 95 -36.28 -127.78 -28.33
CA ALA A 95 -35.20 -128.65 -28.87
C ALA A 95 -34.24 -129.25 -27.79
N PRO A 96 -33.27 -130.14 -28.14
CA PRO A 96 -32.58 -131.01 -27.18
C PRO A 96 -31.65 -130.29 -26.19
N LYS A 97 -31.61 -130.79 -24.95
CA LYS A 97 -30.85 -130.19 -23.81
C LYS A 97 -29.33 -130.12 -24.00
N SER A 98 -28.76 -130.80 -25.00
CA SER A 98 -27.31 -130.84 -25.30
C SER A 98 -26.83 -129.57 -26.00
N GLU A 99 -27.51 -129.11 -27.06
CA GLU A 99 -27.16 -127.88 -27.80
C GLU A 99 -27.28 -126.63 -26.93
N LEU A 100 -28.27 -126.62 -26.03
CA LEU A 100 -28.42 -125.56 -25.03
C LEU A 100 -27.23 -125.50 -24.08
N ARG A 101 -26.65 -126.65 -23.67
CA ARG A 101 -25.46 -126.68 -22.81
C ARG A 101 -24.22 -126.13 -23.52
N GLU A 102 -24.05 -126.44 -24.81
CA GLU A 102 -22.94 -125.93 -25.61
C GLU A 102 -23.03 -124.43 -25.84
N LEU A 103 -24.22 -123.90 -26.17
CA LEU A 103 -24.42 -122.45 -26.31
C LEU A 103 -24.26 -121.71 -24.98
N VAL A 104 -24.70 -122.28 -23.85
CA VAL A 104 -24.47 -121.71 -22.51
C VAL A 104 -22.97 -121.71 -22.18
N ALA A 105 -22.21 -122.73 -22.58
CA ALA A 105 -20.76 -122.75 -22.44
C ALA A 105 -20.06 -121.71 -23.35
N GLN A 106 -20.52 -121.54 -24.59
CA GLN A 106 -20.02 -120.48 -25.48
C GLN A 106 -20.32 -119.09 -24.93
N MET A 107 -21.53 -118.86 -24.40
CA MET A 107 -21.92 -117.59 -23.78
C MET A 107 -21.11 -117.30 -22.51
N SER A 108 -20.83 -118.32 -21.67
CA SER A 108 -20.03 -118.13 -20.47
C SER A 108 -18.57 -117.80 -20.78
N LEU A 109 -18.00 -118.43 -21.83
CA LEU A 109 -16.68 -118.06 -22.35
C LEU A 109 -16.67 -116.62 -22.88
N LEU A 110 -17.68 -116.22 -23.66
CA LEU A 110 -17.79 -114.85 -24.15
C LEU A 110 -17.93 -113.82 -23.00
N LEU A 111 -18.68 -114.14 -21.94
CA LEU A 111 -18.78 -113.28 -20.75
C LEU A 111 -17.45 -113.17 -19.99
N ILE A 112 -16.65 -114.23 -19.94
CA ILE A 112 -15.29 -114.18 -19.40
C ILE A 112 -14.42 -113.26 -20.25
N THR A 113 -14.48 -113.39 -21.58
CA THR A 113 -13.73 -112.49 -22.49
C THR A 113 -14.18 -111.03 -22.35
N LEU A 114 -15.47 -110.77 -22.20
CA LEU A 114 -16.02 -109.43 -21.98
C LEU A 114 -15.50 -108.81 -20.68
N ARG A 115 -15.48 -109.60 -19.59
CA ARG A 115 -14.90 -109.17 -18.30
C ARG A 115 -13.41 -108.90 -18.39
N GLN A 116 -12.69 -109.71 -19.17
CA GLN A 116 -11.26 -109.51 -19.40
C GLN A 116 -11.00 -108.22 -20.17
N VAL A 117 -11.69 -107.98 -21.29
CA VAL A 117 -11.55 -106.76 -22.10
C VAL A 117 -11.93 -105.52 -21.28
N ASN A 118 -13.02 -105.56 -20.51
CA ASN A 118 -13.38 -104.46 -19.61
C ASN A 118 -12.31 -104.18 -18.55
N ARG A 119 -11.70 -105.23 -17.98
CA ARG A 119 -10.60 -105.07 -17.03
C ARG A 119 -9.38 -104.44 -17.70
N GLU A 120 -9.03 -104.86 -18.91
CA GLU A 120 -7.92 -104.29 -19.68
C GLU A 120 -8.16 -102.81 -20.01
N ILE A 121 -9.38 -102.42 -20.39
CA ILE A 121 -9.75 -101.01 -20.61
C ILE A 121 -9.58 -100.19 -19.33
N LEU A 122 -10.12 -100.67 -18.20
CA LEU A 122 -10.01 -99.96 -16.92
C LEU A 122 -8.54 -99.82 -16.47
N MET A 123 -7.72 -100.85 -16.69
CA MET A 123 -6.29 -100.80 -16.36
C MET A 123 -5.54 -99.81 -17.26
N GLU A 124 -5.88 -99.72 -18.55
CA GLU A 124 -5.29 -98.72 -19.45
C GLU A 124 -5.78 -97.30 -19.11
N GLU A 125 -7.04 -97.13 -18.72
CA GLU A 125 -7.57 -95.85 -18.22
C GLU A 125 -6.82 -95.39 -16.96
N ASP A 126 -6.66 -96.28 -15.97
CA ASP A 126 -5.90 -96.00 -14.76
C ASP A 126 -4.44 -95.67 -15.07
N LYS A 127 -3.84 -96.35 -16.06
CA LYS A 127 -2.48 -96.09 -16.52
C LYS A 127 -2.35 -94.71 -17.17
N VAL A 128 -3.22 -94.36 -18.12
CA VAL A 128 -3.22 -93.04 -18.79
C VAL A 128 -3.48 -91.92 -17.78
N LYS A 129 -4.38 -92.15 -16.82
CA LYS A 129 -4.62 -91.21 -15.72
C LYS A 129 -3.37 -91.02 -14.86
N GLY A 130 -2.68 -92.12 -14.52
CA GLY A 130 -1.41 -92.08 -13.80
C GLY A 130 -0.31 -91.32 -14.56
N GLU A 131 -0.16 -91.59 -15.86
CA GLU A 131 0.80 -90.90 -16.73
C GLU A 131 0.49 -89.40 -16.85
N THR A 132 -0.79 -89.04 -16.98
CA THR A 132 -1.23 -87.64 -17.08
C THR A 132 -1.00 -86.89 -15.77
N GLU A 133 -1.31 -87.49 -14.62
CA GLU A 133 -1.06 -86.88 -13.31
C GLU A 133 0.45 -86.74 -13.03
N ALA A 134 1.24 -87.74 -13.43
CA ALA A 134 2.70 -87.69 -13.35
C ALA A 134 3.29 -86.59 -14.25
N ALA A 135 2.72 -86.35 -15.44
CA ALA A 135 3.14 -85.28 -16.34
C ALA A 135 2.66 -83.89 -15.89
N LYS A 136 1.53 -83.81 -15.17
CA LYS A 136 0.99 -82.57 -14.61
C LYS A 136 1.86 -82.03 -13.47
N ALA A 137 2.36 -82.89 -12.57
CA ALA A 137 3.19 -82.50 -11.44
C ALA A 137 4.42 -81.62 -11.80
N PRO A 138 5.26 -81.96 -12.81
CA PRO A 138 6.36 -81.09 -13.22
C PRO A 138 5.88 -79.79 -13.88
N VAL A 139 4.78 -79.81 -14.62
CA VAL A 139 4.18 -78.60 -15.21
C VAL A 139 3.73 -77.62 -14.12
N ASP A 140 3.06 -78.11 -13.07
CA ASP A 140 2.64 -77.28 -11.94
C ASP A 140 3.86 -76.71 -11.19
N SER A 141 4.90 -77.53 -11.00
CA SER A 141 6.14 -77.09 -10.32
C SER A 141 6.87 -76.00 -11.09
N THR A 142 6.94 -76.11 -12.42
CA THR A 142 7.60 -75.12 -13.28
C THR A 142 6.76 -73.85 -13.42
N THR A 143 5.44 -73.98 -13.47
CA THR A 143 4.50 -72.84 -13.45
C THR A 143 4.64 -72.05 -12.15
N LEU A 144 4.76 -72.73 -11.00
CA LEU A 144 4.99 -72.06 -9.72
C LEU A 144 6.34 -71.32 -9.70
N ARG A 145 7.39 -71.93 -10.25
CA ARG A 145 8.70 -71.28 -10.37
C ARG A 145 8.64 -70.05 -11.26
N LEU A 146 7.92 -70.11 -12.38
CA LEU A 146 7.70 -68.96 -13.25
C LEU A 146 6.97 -67.84 -12.51
N HIS A 147 5.92 -68.16 -11.76
CA HIS A 147 5.16 -67.18 -10.97
C HIS A 147 6.03 -66.47 -9.93
N ASN A 148 6.89 -67.21 -9.23
CA ASN A 148 7.86 -66.64 -8.29
C ASN A 148 8.82 -65.65 -8.98
N LEU A 149 9.36 -66.02 -10.15
CA LEU A 149 10.24 -65.14 -10.93
C LEU A 149 9.50 -63.90 -11.45
N LEU A 150 8.23 -64.03 -11.84
CA LEU A 150 7.42 -62.88 -12.26
C LEU A 150 7.16 -61.92 -11.10
N TYR A 151 6.94 -62.42 -9.89
CA TYR A 151 6.85 -61.56 -8.71
C TYR A 151 8.16 -60.83 -8.42
N GLU A 152 9.28 -61.53 -8.50
CA GLU A 152 10.60 -60.95 -8.29
C GLU A 152 10.92 -59.88 -9.34
N LYS A 153 10.68 -60.16 -10.62
CA LYS A 153 10.77 -59.17 -11.71
C LYS A 153 9.90 -57.95 -11.39
N ASN A 154 8.64 -58.15 -11.06
CA ASN A 154 7.72 -57.04 -10.78
C ASN A 154 8.13 -56.24 -9.54
N HIS A 155 8.71 -56.91 -8.53
CA HIS A 155 9.28 -56.24 -7.37
C HIS A 155 10.45 -55.35 -7.76
N TYR A 156 11.41 -55.86 -8.53
CA TYR A 156 12.55 -55.07 -8.99
C TYR A 156 12.14 -53.95 -9.94
N VAL A 157 11.20 -54.17 -10.85
CA VAL A 157 10.67 -53.10 -11.71
C VAL A 157 10.04 -51.99 -10.88
N LYS A 158 9.29 -52.33 -9.82
CA LYS A 158 8.74 -51.33 -8.89
C LYS A 158 9.84 -50.60 -8.11
N ALA A 159 10.86 -51.32 -7.65
CA ALA A 159 12.00 -50.73 -6.95
C ALA A 159 12.79 -49.78 -7.85
N ILE A 160 13.07 -50.18 -9.10
CA ILE A 160 13.75 -49.35 -10.10
C ILE A 160 12.92 -48.08 -10.38
N ARG A 161 11.61 -48.20 -10.60
CA ARG A 161 10.73 -47.03 -10.78
C ARG A 161 10.79 -46.10 -9.57
N SER A 162 10.70 -46.64 -8.35
CA SER A 162 10.84 -45.85 -7.12
C SER A 162 12.19 -45.10 -7.04
N CYS A 163 13.28 -45.73 -7.50
CA CYS A 163 14.59 -45.08 -7.57
C CYS A 163 14.70 -44.03 -8.68
N LEU A 164 14.06 -44.24 -9.83
CA LEU A 164 14.06 -43.29 -10.96
C LEU A 164 13.15 -42.08 -10.69
N ASP A 165 12.03 -42.30 -10.01
CA ASP A 165 11.09 -41.26 -9.58
C ASP A 165 11.62 -40.45 -8.38
N PHE A 166 12.87 -40.68 -7.98
CA PHE A 166 13.53 -39.92 -6.93
C PHE A 166 13.69 -38.46 -7.37
N GLN A 167 12.85 -37.59 -6.80
CA GLN A 167 12.98 -36.15 -6.95
C GLN A 167 13.80 -35.57 -5.81
N THR A 168 14.84 -34.80 -6.14
CA THR A 168 15.55 -33.99 -5.16
C THR A 168 14.64 -32.88 -4.63
N LYS A 169 14.81 -32.47 -3.37
CA LYS A 169 14.00 -31.43 -2.69
C LYS A 169 13.87 -30.10 -3.45
N HIS A 170 14.79 -29.83 -4.38
CA HIS A 170 14.79 -28.62 -5.20
C HIS A 170 14.94 -29.01 -6.68
N PRO A 171 13.85 -29.38 -7.37
CA PRO A 171 13.90 -29.64 -8.80
C PRO A 171 14.01 -28.30 -9.55
N GLY A 172 15.10 -28.09 -10.29
CA GLY A 172 15.32 -26.88 -11.08
C GLY A 172 15.82 -25.69 -10.26
N ILE A 173 16.99 -25.80 -9.65
CA ILE A 173 17.68 -24.63 -9.11
C ILE A 173 18.17 -23.81 -10.31
N ASP A 174 17.73 -22.57 -10.41
CA ASP A 174 18.24 -21.62 -11.40
C ASP A 174 19.71 -21.35 -11.10
N LEU A 175 20.56 -21.96 -11.94
CA LEU A 175 22.00 -21.87 -11.82
C LEU A 175 22.52 -20.78 -12.76
N VAL A 176 23.63 -20.15 -12.36
CA VAL A 176 24.39 -19.22 -13.19
C VAL A 176 24.75 -19.90 -14.51
N PRO A 177 24.53 -19.24 -15.67
CA PRO A 177 24.90 -19.79 -16.97
C PRO A 177 26.36 -20.21 -17.04
N GLU A 178 26.68 -21.24 -17.81
CA GLU A 178 28.04 -21.81 -17.87
C GLU A 178 29.06 -20.79 -18.34
N GLU A 179 28.69 -19.96 -19.32
CA GLU A 179 29.52 -18.88 -19.84
C GLU A 179 29.96 -17.90 -18.74
N GLU A 180 29.03 -17.54 -17.86
CA GLU A 180 29.30 -16.61 -16.77
C GLU A 180 30.10 -17.26 -15.64
N PHE A 181 29.82 -18.54 -15.34
CA PHE A 181 30.62 -19.34 -14.42
C PHE A 181 32.08 -19.43 -14.89
N HIS A 182 32.35 -19.74 -16.16
CA HIS A 182 33.72 -19.83 -16.67
C HIS A 182 34.48 -18.49 -16.60
N ARG A 183 33.77 -17.37 -16.76
CA ARG A 183 34.33 -16.02 -16.70
C ARG A 183 34.61 -15.54 -15.28
N THR A 184 33.72 -15.84 -14.33
CA THR A 184 33.73 -15.22 -12.98
C THR A 184 34.17 -16.16 -11.87
N ALA A 185 34.16 -17.48 -12.07
CA ALA A 185 34.56 -18.44 -11.05
C ALA A 185 36.08 -18.35 -10.77
N PRO A 186 36.49 -18.23 -9.50
CA PRO A 186 37.89 -18.29 -9.08
C PRO A 186 38.54 -19.62 -9.46
N ALA A 187 39.85 -19.57 -9.71
CA ALA A 187 40.67 -20.75 -10.01
C ALA A 187 40.53 -21.84 -8.94
N ASP A 188 40.44 -21.45 -7.66
CA ASP A 188 40.26 -22.34 -6.51
C ASP A 188 38.98 -23.20 -6.55
N ILE A 189 37.96 -22.80 -7.31
CA ILE A 189 36.72 -23.58 -7.48
C ILE A 189 36.73 -24.31 -8.83
N ARG A 190 37.30 -23.70 -9.87
CA ARG A 190 37.39 -24.29 -11.22
C ARG A 190 38.30 -25.51 -11.28
N ASP A 191 39.44 -25.45 -10.60
CA ASP A 191 40.51 -26.44 -10.74
C ASP A 191 40.33 -27.64 -9.78
N LYS A 192 39.41 -27.55 -8.82
CA LYS A 192 39.10 -28.64 -7.88
C LYS A 192 38.26 -29.71 -8.56
N THR A 193 38.79 -30.91 -8.74
CA THR A 193 38.02 -32.07 -9.23
C THR A 193 37.23 -32.70 -8.09
N LEU A 194 35.91 -32.71 -8.19
CA LEU A 194 34.95 -33.19 -7.19
C LEU A 194 34.32 -34.54 -7.59
N ALA A 195 34.19 -34.82 -8.89
CA ALA A 195 33.65 -36.07 -9.39
C ALA A 195 34.43 -36.63 -10.60
N ALA A 196 34.27 -37.92 -10.87
CA ALA A 196 34.90 -38.61 -12.00
C ALA A 196 34.20 -38.36 -13.34
N ASP A 197 32.89 -38.10 -13.32
CA ASP A 197 32.12 -37.72 -14.51
C ASP A 197 32.20 -36.21 -14.73
N THR A 198 32.60 -35.80 -15.93
CA THR A 198 32.83 -34.40 -16.29
C THR A 198 31.58 -33.54 -16.20
N ALA A 199 30.40 -34.09 -16.57
CA ALA A 199 29.15 -33.34 -16.52
C ALA A 199 28.69 -33.12 -15.07
N HIS A 200 28.79 -34.16 -14.24
CA HIS A 200 28.47 -34.07 -12.81
C HIS A 200 29.45 -33.17 -12.05
N ASP A 201 30.76 -33.25 -12.36
CA ASP A 201 31.80 -32.41 -11.77
C ASP A 201 31.57 -30.92 -12.06
N LEU A 202 31.22 -30.58 -13.32
CA LEU A 202 30.86 -29.21 -13.70
C LEU A 202 29.65 -28.71 -12.91
N MET A 203 28.61 -29.52 -12.75
CA MET A 203 27.42 -29.16 -11.96
C MET A 203 27.76 -28.90 -10.49
N LEU A 204 28.58 -29.75 -9.87
CA LEU A 204 29.01 -29.56 -8.47
C LEU A 204 29.86 -28.30 -8.29
N LYS A 205 30.72 -27.98 -9.25
CA LYS A 205 31.51 -26.73 -9.24
C LYS A 205 30.61 -25.50 -9.34
N ARG A 206 29.62 -25.51 -10.23
CA ARG A 206 28.62 -24.45 -10.39
C ARG A 206 27.82 -24.23 -9.10
N LEU A 207 27.34 -25.31 -8.48
CA LEU A 207 26.63 -25.26 -7.19
C LEU A 207 27.49 -24.69 -6.06
N ASN A 208 28.76 -25.09 -5.98
CA ASN A 208 29.68 -24.57 -4.96
C ASN A 208 30.00 -23.09 -5.16
N PHE A 209 30.17 -22.65 -6.41
CA PHE A 209 30.38 -21.24 -6.73
C PHE A 209 29.18 -20.39 -6.30
N GLU A 210 27.96 -20.81 -6.60
CA GLU A 210 26.76 -20.08 -6.16
C GLU A 210 26.61 -20.05 -4.64
N LEU A 211 26.88 -21.16 -3.96
CA LEU A 211 26.75 -21.22 -2.51
C LEU A 211 27.76 -20.29 -1.84
N VAL A 212 29.05 -20.43 -2.19
CA VAL A 212 30.14 -19.77 -1.48
C VAL A 212 30.26 -18.32 -1.91
N GLN A 213 30.21 -18.05 -3.21
CA GLN A 213 30.56 -16.74 -3.72
C GLN A 213 29.34 -15.87 -3.95
N GLN A 214 28.23 -16.40 -4.46
CA GLN A 214 27.05 -15.56 -4.59
C GLN A 214 26.28 -15.47 -3.28
N ARG A 215 25.75 -16.58 -2.76
CA ARG A 215 24.79 -16.53 -1.66
C ARG A 215 25.40 -16.09 -0.34
N LYS A 216 26.54 -16.67 0.07
CA LYS A 216 27.19 -16.25 1.33
C LYS A 216 27.69 -14.80 1.28
N GLU A 217 28.38 -14.41 0.22
CA GLU A 217 28.88 -13.03 0.09
C GLU A 217 27.73 -12.02 0.03
N LEU A 218 26.65 -12.33 -0.69
CA LEU A 218 25.46 -11.47 -0.74
C LEU A 218 24.77 -11.39 0.62
N CYS A 219 24.65 -12.50 1.36
CA CYS A 219 24.11 -12.48 2.72
C CYS A 219 24.97 -11.62 3.65
N GLU A 220 26.30 -11.77 3.63
CA GLU A 220 27.21 -10.93 4.43
C GLU A 220 27.11 -9.45 4.05
N ARG A 221 27.00 -9.14 2.75
CA ARG A 221 26.82 -7.78 2.27
C ARG A 221 25.47 -7.21 2.69
N HIS A 222 24.42 -8.01 2.65
CA HIS A 222 23.08 -7.64 3.12
C HIS A 222 23.11 -7.31 4.62
N GLU A 223 23.71 -8.16 5.45
CA GLU A 223 23.87 -7.92 6.89
C GLU A 223 24.63 -6.62 7.17
N LYS A 224 25.74 -6.37 6.44
CA LYS A 224 26.51 -5.12 6.57
C LYS A 224 25.66 -3.89 6.21
N LEU A 225 24.90 -3.95 5.12
CA LEU A 225 24.02 -2.86 4.70
C LEU A 225 22.86 -2.65 5.69
N GLU A 226 22.33 -3.72 6.26
CA GLU A 226 21.28 -3.65 7.27
C GLU A 226 21.78 -3.00 8.57
N GLN A 227 23.00 -3.34 9.00
CA GLN A 227 23.67 -2.67 10.13
C GLN A 227 23.86 -1.17 9.85
N GLN A 228 24.33 -0.81 8.64
CA GLN A 228 24.48 0.60 8.23
C GLN A 228 23.14 1.34 8.24
N LYS A 229 22.09 0.75 7.66
CA LYS A 229 20.74 1.32 7.69
C LYS A 229 20.27 1.56 9.12
N ASN A 230 20.42 0.60 10.02
CA ASN A 230 19.99 0.72 11.41
C ASN A 230 20.78 1.80 12.15
N SER A 231 22.08 1.93 11.89
CA SER A 231 22.91 3.01 12.46
C SER A 231 22.45 4.41 12.00
N LEU A 232 22.16 4.56 10.70
CA LEU A 232 21.67 5.81 10.13
C LEU A 232 20.28 6.17 10.67
N LEU A 233 19.39 5.19 10.80
CA LEU A 233 18.08 5.40 11.42
C LEU A 233 18.21 5.86 12.87
N GLY A 234 19.17 5.30 13.63
CA GLY A 234 19.51 5.76 14.98
C GLY A 234 19.97 7.22 15.01
N THR A 235 20.89 7.61 14.12
CA THR A 235 21.36 9.00 13.99
C THR A 235 20.23 9.95 13.63
N ILE A 236 19.38 9.58 12.67
CA ILE A 236 18.21 10.37 12.27
C ILE A 236 17.23 10.53 13.44
N ALA A 237 16.97 9.46 14.19
CA ALA A 237 16.09 9.53 15.37
C ALA A 237 16.65 10.48 16.44
N ASN A 238 17.96 10.45 16.67
CA ASN A 238 18.62 11.35 17.61
C ASN A 238 18.58 12.80 17.14
N GLN A 239 18.82 13.06 15.86
CA GLN A 239 18.69 14.41 15.27
C GLN A 239 17.25 14.92 15.35
N LYS A 240 16.25 14.08 15.06
CA LYS A 240 14.84 14.43 15.22
C LYS A 240 14.49 14.76 16.66
N LYS A 241 14.97 13.98 17.64
CA LYS A 241 14.80 14.28 19.06
C LYS A 241 15.42 15.63 19.42
N PHE A 242 16.66 15.90 18.98
CA PHE A 242 17.31 17.19 19.17
C PHE A 242 16.51 18.35 18.57
N LEU A 243 16.10 18.24 17.30
CA LEU A 243 15.28 19.25 16.63
C LEU A 243 13.93 19.47 17.32
N SER A 244 13.29 18.42 17.83
CA SER A 244 12.04 18.53 18.57
C SER A 244 12.21 19.20 19.94
N SER A 245 13.38 19.07 20.56
CA SER A 245 13.72 19.75 21.82
C SER A 245 14.17 21.20 21.62
N LEU A 246 14.63 21.56 20.42
CA LEU A 246 15.20 22.88 20.14
C LEU A 246 14.18 24.04 20.34
N PRO A 247 12.90 23.94 19.95
CA PRO A 247 11.90 24.97 20.27
C PRO A 247 11.75 25.27 21.76
N SER A 248 11.80 24.25 22.62
CA SER A 248 11.67 24.46 24.07
C SER A 248 12.92 25.12 24.63
N HIS A 249 14.11 24.70 24.20
CA HIS A 249 15.38 25.34 24.56
C HIS A 249 15.43 26.80 24.11
N LEU A 250 15.03 27.11 22.87
CA LEU A 250 14.96 28.48 22.37
C LEU A 250 13.93 29.34 23.13
N LYS A 251 12.79 28.77 23.51
CA LYS A 251 11.77 29.47 24.32
C LYS A 251 12.30 29.80 25.71
N SER A 252 13.03 28.88 26.33
CA SER A 252 13.72 29.10 27.61
C SER A 252 14.81 30.16 27.50
N LEU A 253 15.63 30.12 26.44
CA LEU A 253 16.66 31.12 26.17
C LEU A 253 16.04 32.52 25.95
N LYS A 254 14.98 32.60 25.13
CA LYS A 254 14.22 33.83 24.93
C LYS A 254 13.70 34.41 26.25
N LYS A 255 13.14 33.57 27.13
CA LYS A 255 12.66 33.98 28.45
C LYS A 255 13.81 34.45 29.36
N ALA A 256 14.93 33.73 29.38
CA ALA A 256 16.10 34.07 30.18
C ALA A 256 16.78 35.38 29.71
N SER A 257 16.76 35.65 28.41
CA SER A 257 17.34 36.88 27.84
C SER A 257 16.48 38.13 28.05
N LEU A 258 15.20 37.98 28.41
CA LEU A 258 14.24 39.09 28.52
C LEU A 258 14.63 40.16 29.57
N PRO A 259 15.05 39.81 30.81
CA PRO A 259 15.42 40.81 31.81
C PRO A 259 16.65 41.62 31.40
N VAL A 260 17.65 40.96 30.79
CA VAL A 260 18.86 41.62 30.28
C VAL A 260 18.52 42.56 29.12
N GLN A 261 17.64 42.14 28.20
CA GLN A 261 17.13 43.01 27.14
C GLN A 261 16.43 44.25 27.70
N GLN A 262 15.65 44.12 28.76
CA GLN A 262 14.97 45.24 29.41
C GLN A 262 15.96 46.21 30.07
N GLN A 263 16.99 45.69 30.74
CA GLN A 263 18.02 46.51 31.39
C GLN A 263 18.93 47.24 30.38
N LEU A 264 19.26 46.59 29.26
CA LEU A 264 20.06 47.18 28.18
C LEU A 264 19.24 48.04 27.20
N GLY A 265 17.93 48.21 27.43
CA GLY A 265 17.05 48.95 26.52
C GLY A 265 16.88 48.32 25.14
N MET A 266 17.24 47.04 24.96
CA MET A 266 17.14 46.34 23.68
C MET A 266 15.69 45.88 23.42
N LEU A 267 14.90 46.72 22.76
CA LEU A 267 13.48 46.47 22.47
C LEU A 267 13.22 45.61 21.22
N HIS A 268 14.21 44.86 20.71
CA HIS A 268 14.08 44.05 19.48
C HIS A 268 12.89 43.10 19.51
N THR A 269 12.57 42.50 20.66
CA THR A 269 11.41 41.59 20.79
C THR A 269 10.07 42.31 20.74
N LYS A 270 10.00 43.58 21.17
CA LYS A 270 8.80 44.42 20.99
C LYS A 270 8.68 44.86 19.53
N LYS A 271 9.76 45.37 18.93
CA LYS A 271 9.82 45.78 17.52
C LYS A 271 9.39 44.63 16.59
N LEU A 272 9.89 43.43 16.80
CA LEU A 272 9.53 42.26 15.98
C LEU A 272 8.06 41.85 16.12
N LYS A 273 7.48 41.93 17.33
CA LYS A 273 6.03 41.72 17.51
C LYS A 273 5.20 42.77 16.79
N GLN A 274 5.63 44.03 16.84
CA GLN A 274 4.98 45.14 16.15
C GLN A 274 5.07 44.97 14.63
N HIS A 275 6.21 44.52 14.09
CA HIS A 275 6.33 44.19 12.66
C HIS A 275 5.40 43.06 12.25
N HIS A 276 5.33 41.97 13.01
CA HIS A 276 4.42 40.87 12.69
C HIS A 276 2.94 41.26 12.79
N ALA A 277 2.59 42.17 13.70
CA ALA A 277 1.26 42.76 13.74
C ALA A 277 1.01 43.71 12.54
N ALA A 278 2.03 44.45 12.12
CA ALA A 278 1.96 45.36 10.97
C ALA A 278 1.79 44.62 9.64
N GLU A 279 2.32 43.41 9.49
CA GLU A 279 2.09 42.54 8.31
C GLU A 279 0.59 42.25 8.07
N LEU A 280 -0.24 42.32 9.11
CA LEU A 280 -1.68 42.08 9.06
C LEU A 280 -2.49 43.38 8.95
N LEU A 281 -1.85 44.54 8.79
CA LEU A 281 -2.54 45.81 8.61
C LEU A 281 -3.06 45.98 7.17
N PRO A 282 -4.24 46.59 6.99
CA PRO A 282 -4.70 47.04 5.68
C PRO A 282 -3.74 48.06 5.09
N SER A 283 -3.64 48.10 3.75
CA SER A 283 -2.72 48.99 3.03
C SER A 283 -2.72 50.45 3.56
N PRO A 284 -3.89 51.10 3.78
CA PRO A 284 -3.89 52.48 4.30
C PRO A 284 -3.29 52.62 5.71
N LEU A 285 -3.56 51.67 6.62
CA LEU A 285 -2.99 51.68 7.97
C LEU A 285 -1.50 51.31 7.96
N TYR A 286 -1.09 50.40 7.07
CA TYR A 286 0.32 50.04 6.91
C TYR A 286 1.15 51.22 6.39
N ILE A 287 0.64 51.99 5.43
CA ILE A 287 1.27 53.21 4.94
C ILE A 287 1.38 54.23 6.07
N THR A 288 0.30 54.43 6.84
CA THR A 288 0.32 55.31 8.02
C THR A 288 1.39 54.89 9.03
N TYR A 289 1.44 53.59 9.36
CA TYR A 289 2.42 53.02 10.29
C TYR A 289 3.86 53.20 9.80
N THR A 290 4.13 52.90 8.54
CA THR A 290 5.48 53.01 7.95
C THR A 290 5.95 54.45 7.82
N GLN A 291 5.06 55.39 7.44
CA GLN A 291 5.41 56.81 7.40
C GLN A 291 5.76 57.35 8.79
N LEU A 292 4.93 57.06 9.81
CA LEU A 292 5.17 57.51 11.18
C LEU A 292 6.40 56.84 11.82
N LEU A 293 6.59 55.54 11.59
CA LEU A 293 7.77 54.81 12.03
C LEU A 293 9.04 55.36 11.35
N GLY A 294 8.95 55.66 10.05
CA GLY A 294 10.03 56.29 9.29
C GLY A 294 10.43 57.65 9.86
N GLN A 295 9.46 58.49 10.23
CA GLN A 295 9.75 59.78 10.88
C GLN A 295 10.45 59.61 12.24
N LYS A 296 9.99 58.65 13.05
CA LYS A 296 10.61 58.30 14.33
C LYS A 296 12.06 57.83 14.16
N GLU A 297 12.32 56.91 13.23
CA GLU A 297 13.63 56.28 13.06
C GLU A 297 14.63 57.18 12.30
N ALA A 298 14.19 57.91 11.27
CA ALA A 298 15.06 58.73 10.44
C ALA A 298 15.38 60.10 11.06
N PHE A 299 14.40 60.73 11.73
CA PHE A 299 14.55 62.09 12.27
C PHE A 299 14.56 62.14 13.80
N GLY A 300 14.48 60.98 14.48
CA GLY A 300 14.50 60.91 15.94
C GLY A 300 13.31 61.61 16.59
N GLU A 301 12.19 61.73 15.88
CA GLU A 301 11.05 62.51 16.34
C GLU A 301 10.44 61.89 17.62
N ASN A 302 10.05 62.74 18.58
CA ASN A 302 9.57 62.34 19.91
C ASN A 302 8.17 61.70 19.86
N ILE A 303 8.11 60.48 19.34
CA ILE A 303 6.88 59.77 18.97
C ILE A 303 7.04 58.28 19.27
N GLU A 304 5.96 57.64 19.72
CA GLU A 304 5.86 56.19 19.82
C GLU A 304 4.67 55.69 19.00
N VAL A 305 4.92 54.70 18.13
CA VAL A 305 3.92 54.12 17.22
C VAL A 305 3.75 52.65 17.58
N GLU A 306 2.53 52.24 17.88
CA GLU A 306 2.19 50.87 18.26
C GLU A 306 0.99 50.36 17.44
N VAL A 307 1.00 49.08 17.09
CA VAL A 307 -0.12 48.39 16.48
C VAL A 307 -0.87 47.64 17.58
N ASN A 308 -2.11 48.04 17.82
CA ASN A 308 -2.95 47.48 18.88
C ASN A 308 -4.14 46.74 18.27
N GLY A 309 -4.50 45.59 18.85
CA GLY A 309 -5.65 44.80 18.42
C GLY A 309 -5.40 43.30 18.50
N SER A 310 -6.40 42.52 18.05
CA SER A 310 -6.34 41.05 18.04
C SER A 310 -5.74 40.56 16.72
N THR A 311 -4.52 40.02 16.77
CA THR A 311 -3.85 39.46 15.58
C THR A 311 -4.58 38.24 15.00
N LYS A 312 -5.29 37.48 15.84
CA LYS A 312 -6.11 36.35 15.41
C LYS A 312 -7.31 36.81 14.58
N ASP A 313 -7.99 37.85 15.03
CA ASP A 313 -9.15 38.40 14.32
C ASP A 313 -8.72 39.11 13.02
N ALA A 314 -7.53 39.71 13.01
CA ALA A 314 -6.94 40.28 11.80
C ALA A 314 -6.62 39.21 10.74
N GLN A 315 -6.09 38.06 11.15
CA GLN A 315 -5.85 36.94 10.24
C GLN A 315 -7.15 36.37 9.66
N THR A 316 -8.20 36.21 10.48
CA THR A 316 -9.49 35.73 9.99
C THR A 316 -10.13 36.75 9.06
N PHE A 317 -10.02 38.05 9.37
CA PHE A 317 -10.49 39.14 8.50
C PHE A 317 -9.76 39.16 7.15
N ALA A 318 -8.44 39.02 7.13
CA ALA A 318 -7.66 38.92 5.89
C ALA A 318 -8.07 37.69 5.04
N GLN A 319 -8.30 36.55 5.68
CA GLN A 319 -8.81 35.35 5.00
C GLN A 319 -10.24 35.54 4.45
N GLN A 320 -11.10 36.27 5.15
CA GLN A 320 -12.45 36.59 4.67
C GLN A 320 -12.42 37.51 3.45
N GLN A 321 -11.58 38.55 3.48
CA GLN A 321 -11.39 39.44 2.33
C GLN A 321 -10.86 38.68 1.10
N ALA A 322 -9.83 37.84 1.27
CA ALA A 322 -9.30 37.04 0.17
C ALA A 322 -10.33 36.07 -0.43
N LYS A 323 -11.21 35.48 0.39
CA LYS A 323 -12.32 34.64 -0.07
C LYS A 323 -13.39 35.44 -0.81
N GLN A 324 -13.66 36.67 -0.39
CA GLN A 324 -14.62 37.56 -1.06
C GLN A 324 -14.09 37.99 -2.43
N GLU A 325 -12.80 38.35 -2.54
CA GLU A 325 -12.15 38.69 -3.80
C GLU A 325 -12.11 37.49 -4.77
N MET A 326 -11.75 36.28 -4.29
CA MET A 326 -11.79 35.06 -5.10
C MET A 326 -13.22 34.64 -5.52
N GLY A 327 -14.20 34.84 -4.64
CA GLY A 327 -15.61 34.55 -4.94
C GLY A 327 -16.23 35.49 -5.97
N THR A 328 -15.64 36.67 -6.18
CA THR A 328 -16.10 37.63 -7.21
C THR A 328 -15.55 37.28 -8.59
N LEU A 329 -14.42 36.57 -8.68
CA LEU A 329 -13.82 36.08 -9.93
C LEU A 329 -14.40 34.73 -10.40
N ALA A 330 -14.93 33.92 -9.49
CA ALA A 330 -15.50 32.59 -9.82
C ALA A 330 -16.96 32.65 -10.30
N ASN A 331 -17.62 33.81 -10.22
CA ASN A 331 -19.02 33.97 -10.59
C ASN A 331 -19.24 34.44 -12.04
N ASP A 332 -18.17 34.69 -12.80
CA ASP A 332 -18.25 35.24 -14.17
C ASP A 332 -17.95 34.20 -15.27
N ASP A 333 -17.63 32.95 -14.92
CA ASP A 333 -17.49 31.87 -15.90
C ASP A 333 -18.66 30.89 -15.80
N SER A 334 -19.71 31.26 -16.54
CA SER A 334 -20.97 30.53 -16.64
C SER A 334 -20.79 29.13 -17.23
N ASN A 335 -21.55 28.18 -16.67
CA ASN A 335 -22.23 27.10 -17.39
C ASN A 335 -21.45 26.41 -18.51
N ARG A 336 -20.88 25.23 -18.25
CA ARG A 336 -20.80 24.19 -19.27
C ARG A 336 -20.62 22.78 -18.70
N MET A 337 -21.69 22.01 -18.93
CA MET A 337 -21.80 20.57 -19.17
C MET A 337 -21.56 19.60 -18.02
N ASP A 338 -22.62 18.81 -17.78
CA ASP A 338 -22.62 17.41 -17.34
C ASP A 338 -21.39 16.63 -17.85
N ASP A 339 -20.85 15.72 -17.06
CA ASP A 339 -21.16 14.29 -17.24
C ASP A 339 -20.37 13.38 -16.26
N ASP A 340 -21.06 12.32 -15.84
CA ASP A 340 -20.61 11.01 -15.36
C ASP A 340 -19.82 10.77 -14.04
N ALA A 341 -20.60 10.17 -13.11
CA ALA A 341 -20.37 8.93 -12.35
C ALA A 341 -19.21 8.80 -11.33
N ILE A 342 -19.58 8.39 -10.10
CA ILE A 342 -19.24 7.09 -9.49
C ILE A 342 -20.08 6.86 -8.21
N ASP A 343 -20.43 5.58 -8.04
CA ASP A 343 -21.26 4.87 -7.07
C ASP A 343 -21.00 5.06 -5.57
N GLU A 344 -22.12 4.87 -4.85
CA GLU A 344 -22.38 4.20 -3.57
C GLU A 344 -21.27 4.04 -2.49
N GLU A 345 -21.53 4.58 -1.28
CA GLU A 345 -22.09 3.79 -0.16
C GLU A 345 -22.50 4.68 1.04
N GLU A 346 -23.65 4.30 1.62
CA GLU A 346 -24.26 4.56 2.94
C GLU A 346 -23.27 4.74 4.12
N ASP A 347 -23.52 5.38 5.27
CA ASP A 347 -24.71 5.82 5.99
C ASP A 347 -24.26 6.78 7.11
N ALA A 348 -24.98 7.87 7.36
CA ALA A 348 -25.02 8.59 8.65
C ALA A 348 -26.10 9.68 8.62
N GLN A 349 -27.35 9.25 8.80
CA GLN A 349 -28.37 9.91 9.62
C GLN A 349 -28.31 11.45 9.77
N ARG A 350 -29.06 12.11 8.88
CA ARG A 350 -30.10 13.11 9.21
C ARG A 350 -29.82 14.05 10.39
N ARG A 351 -29.23 15.22 10.10
CA ARG A 351 -29.85 16.52 10.47
C ARG A 351 -29.68 17.53 9.34
N ARG A 352 -30.73 17.63 8.53
CA ARG A 352 -30.93 18.69 7.54
C ARG A 352 -31.02 20.03 8.26
N SER A 353 -30.01 20.87 8.12
CA SER A 353 -30.19 22.32 8.14
C SER A 353 -29.52 22.90 6.90
N ARG A 354 -30.17 22.71 5.75
CA ARG A 354 -29.93 23.57 4.59
C ARG A 354 -30.52 24.92 4.96
N SER A 355 -29.70 25.78 5.56
CA SER A 355 -29.95 27.21 5.61
C SER A 355 -30.09 27.67 4.15
N ARG A 356 -31.34 27.90 3.75
CA ARG A 356 -31.68 28.51 2.46
C ARG A 356 -30.89 29.81 2.39
N LYS A 357 -30.08 29.92 1.33
CA LYS A 357 -29.47 31.16 0.87
C LYS A 357 -30.60 32.16 0.61
N SER A 358 -30.97 32.92 1.63
CA SER A 358 -31.79 34.12 1.47
C SER A 358 -30.84 35.20 0.97
N SER A 359 -30.81 35.36 -0.34
CA SER A 359 -30.45 36.61 -1.03
C SER A 359 -31.39 37.72 -0.54
N LYS A 360 -31.07 38.22 0.64
CA LYS A 360 -31.51 39.50 1.19
C LYS A 360 -30.31 40.08 1.94
N GLU A 361 -29.32 40.56 1.19
CA GLU A 361 -28.47 41.66 1.64
C GLU A 361 -29.35 42.91 1.72
N ALA A 362 -30.27 42.92 2.68
CA ALA A 362 -30.85 44.15 3.17
C ALA A 362 -29.70 44.89 3.89
N SER A 363 -29.48 46.14 3.48
CA SER A 363 -28.51 47.06 4.06
C SER A 363 -28.60 47.09 5.59
N ASN A 364 -27.79 46.27 6.25
CA ASN A 364 -27.53 46.44 7.67
C ASN A 364 -26.44 47.52 7.77
N PRO A 365 -26.73 48.75 8.23
CA PRO A 365 -25.71 49.78 8.40
C PRO A 365 -24.57 49.30 9.30
N ALA A 366 -24.85 48.43 10.28
CA ALA A 366 -23.85 47.81 11.15
C ALA A 366 -22.80 46.95 10.41
N LEU A 367 -23.15 46.35 9.26
CA LEU A 367 -22.20 45.60 8.43
C LEU A 367 -21.39 46.51 7.50
N ALA A 368 -21.90 47.70 7.15
CA ALA A 368 -21.19 48.67 6.30
C ALA A 368 -20.02 49.35 7.04
N TYR A 369 -20.13 49.49 8.36
CA TYR A 369 -19.15 50.16 9.22
C TYR A 369 -18.24 49.20 10.00
N GLN A 370 -17.95 48.03 9.44
CA GLN A 370 -17.04 47.08 10.10
C GLN A 370 -15.62 47.66 10.17
N LEU A 371 -15.17 47.94 11.39
CA LEU A 371 -13.82 48.37 11.68
C LEU A 371 -12.84 47.21 11.56
N HIS A 372 -11.64 47.51 11.09
CA HIS A 372 -10.54 46.57 11.10
C HIS A 372 -10.14 46.22 12.55
N PRO A 373 -9.90 44.93 12.88
CA PRO A 373 -9.57 44.49 14.24
C PRO A 373 -8.21 44.98 14.76
N LEU A 374 -7.34 45.50 13.88
CA LEU A 374 -6.11 46.19 14.24
C LEU A 374 -6.25 47.70 14.00
N LYS A 375 -5.69 48.47 14.93
CA LYS A 375 -5.60 49.93 14.90
C LYS A 375 -4.15 50.37 15.13
N VAL A 376 -3.77 51.49 14.53
CA VAL A 376 -2.45 52.11 14.76
C VAL A 376 -2.61 53.18 15.83
N VAL A 377 -1.83 53.09 16.89
CA VAL A 377 -1.83 54.04 18.02
C VAL A 377 -0.55 54.86 17.96
N LEU A 378 -0.71 56.17 18.02
CA LEU A 378 0.34 57.16 17.95
C LEU A 378 0.39 57.96 19.25
N HIS A 379 1.49 57.86 19.98
CA HIS A 379 1.77 58.69 21.14
C HIS A 379 2.71 59.83 20.74
N VAL A 380 2.22 61.06 20.86
CA VAL A 380 2.99 62.27 20.58
C VAL A 380 3.48 62.85 21.90
N TYR A 381 4.78 63.12 21.99
CA TYR A 381 5.41 63.75 23.16
C TYR A 381 5.86 65.17 22.85
N ASP A 382 6.07 65.93 23.93
CA ASP A 382 6.58 67.29 23.88
C ASP A 382 8.03 67.34 23.34
N THR A 383 8.38 68.49 22.78
CA THR A 383 9.69 68.80 22.21
C THR A 383 10.61 69.54 23.18
N GLU A 384 10.10 70.04 24.32
CA GLU A 384 10.88 70.76 25.33
C GLU A 384 11.72 69.81 26.23
N ASP A 385 13.01 70.16 26.34
CA ASP A 385 14.16 69.62 27.10
C ASP A 385 14.35 68.09 27.36
N PRO A 386 15.54 67.52 27.04
CA PRO A 386 15.87 66.11 27.24
C PRO A 386 16.11 65.68 28.70
N GLY A 387 16.03 66.61 29.68
CA GLY A 387 16.38 66.37 31.08
C GLY A 387 15.22 65.94 32.00
N THR A 388 13.97 66.24 31.63
CA THR A 388 12.78 65.91 32.43
C THR A 388 11.94 64.88 31.68
N LYS A 389 11.33 63.91 32.39
CA LYS A 389 10.50 62.84 31.78
C LYS A 389 9.60 63.40 30.69
N ARG A 390 9.79 62.94 29.45
CA ARG A 390 9.04 63.37 28.25
C ARG A 390 7.54 63.38 28.54
N ARG A 391 6.93 64.57 28.53
CA ARG A 391 5.49 64.70 28.78
C ARG A 391 4.74 64.23 27.55
N LYS A 392 3.82 63.29 27.75
CA LYS A 392 2.91 62.81 26.72
C LYS A 392 1.87 63.91 26.44
N LEU A 393 1.76 64.34 25.18
CA LEU A 393 0.85 65.42 24.77
C LEU A 393 -0.52 64.90 24.36
N ILE A 394 -0.55 63.89 23.49
CA ILE A 394 -1.79 63.31 22.97
C ILE A 394 -1.56 61.89 22.46
N THR A 395 -2.59 61.05 22.59
CA THR A 395 -2.69 59.74 21.94
C THR A 395 -3.72 59.74 20.84
N LEU A 396 -3.30 59.38 19.62
CA LEU A 396 -4.18 59.26 18.47
C LEU A 396 -4.37 57.79 18.10
N ARG A 397 -5.60 57.39 17.84
CA ARG A 397 -5.95 56.07 17.31
C ARG A 397 -6.40 56.19 15.87
N PHE A 398 -5.71 55.50 14.97
CA PHE A 398 -6.10 55.34 13.58
C PHE A 398 -6.84 54.02 13.42
N GLU A 399 -8.10 54.11 13.04
CA GLU A 399 -9.01 52.99 12.82
C GLU A 399 -9.42 52.95 11.35
N TYR A 400 -9.65 51.78 10.78
CA TYR A 400 -9.94 51.65 9.34
C TYR A 400 -11.29 51.00 9.08
N LEU A 401 -12.11 51.69 8.28
CA LEU A 401 -13.39 51.20 7.78
C LEU A 401 -13.16 50.51 6.43
N ALA A 402 -13.02 49.18 6.46
CA ALA A 402 -12.54 48.43 5.30
C ALA A 402 -13.46 48.49 4.08
N LYS A 403 -14.79 48.52 4.29
CA LYS A 403 -15.76 48.59 3.19
C LYS A 403 -15.85 49.97 2.55
N LEU A 404 -15.56 51.03 3.32
CA LEU A 404 -15.62 52.41 2.84
C LEU A 404 -14.25 52.91 2.35
N ASN A 405 -13.18 52.18 2.65
CA ASN A 405 -11.80 52.60 2.43
C ASN A 405 -11.53 53.98 3.03
N VAL A 406 -11.81 54.12 4.33
CA VAL A 406 -11.67 55.38 5.09
C VAL A 406 -10.93 55.12 6.40
N VAL A 407 -9.95 55.97 6.70
CA VAL A 407 -9.24 55.97 7.98
C VAL A 407 -9.86 57.00 8.93
N CYS A 408 -10.31 56.57 10.10
CA CYS A 408 -10.83 57.46 11.14
C CYS A 408 -9.78 57.68 12.22
N VAL A 409 -9.74 58.89 12.78
CA VAL A 409 -8.82 59.25 13.87
C VAL A 409 -9.59 59.70 15.09
N GLY A 410 -9.29 59.09 16.23
CA GLY A 410 -9.79 59.48 17.55
C GLY A 410 -8.66 59.87 18.50
N SER A 411 -8.96 60.71 19.49
CA SER A 411 -8.06 61.04 20.60
C SER A 411 -8.44 60.22 21.84
N GLU A 412 -7.49 59.55 22.50
CA GLU A 412 -7.81 58.80 23.73
C GLU A 412 -7.94 59.68 24.97
N ASP A 413 -7.29 60.84 24.98
CA ASP A 413 -7.12 61.67 26.18
C ASP A 413 -8.30 62.65 26.42
N SER A 414 -9.47 62.42 25.80
CA SER A 414 -10.62 63.32 25.84
C SER A 414 -11.76 62.77 26.71
N ASP A 415 -11.90 63.28 27.93
CA ASP A 415 -13.10 63.10 28.78
C ASP A 415 -14.31 63.91 28.24
N GLY A 416 -14.73 63.61 27.00
CA GLY A 416 -15.90 64.21 26.34
C GLY A 416 -15.77 65.67 25.88
N MET A 417 -14.98 66.51 26.55
CA MET A 417 -14.87 67.96 26.27
C MET A 417 -13.84 68.32 25.18
N ASP A 418 -12.90 67.43 24.88
CA ASP A 418 -11.73 67.65 24.00
C ASP A 418 -11.88 67.02 22.60
N SER A 419 -13.07 66.52 22.27
CA SER A 419 -13.38 65.77 21.02
C SER A 419 -13.16 66.57 19.73
N ASN A 420 -12.99 67.90 19.84
CA ASN A 420 -12.75 68.81 18.72
C ASN A 420 -11.28 69.24 18.56
N ILE A 421 -10.33 68.68 19.30
CA ILE A 421 -8.92 69.08 19.20
C ILE A 421 -8.32 68.84 17.81
N LEU A 422 -8.82 67.86 17.05
CA LEU A 422 -8.32 67.54 15.70
C LEU A 422 -9.10 68.25 14.58
N CYS A 423 -10.22 68.91 14.90
CA CYS A 423 -11.08 69.59 13.92
C CYS A 423 -10.43 70.87 13.42
N ASN A 424 -10.44 71.11 12.11
CA ASN A 424 -9.82 72.29 11.50
C ASN A 424 -8.30 72.38 11.79
N LEU A 425 -7.61 71.25 11.87
CA LEU A 425 -6.13 71.24 11.84
C LEU A 425 -5.59 71.79 10.51
N PHE A 426 -6.35 71.56 9.46
CA PHE A 426 -6.24 72.20 8.15
C PHE A 426 -7.56 72.93 7.84
N PRO A 427 -7.55 73.97 6.99
CA PRO A 427 -8.77 74.66 6.60
C PRO A 427 -9.82 73.69 6.06
N ASP A 428 -11.08 73.90 6.43
CA ASP A 428 -12.24 73.14 5.92
C ASP A 428 -12.18 71.61 6.15
N ASP A 429 -11.57 71.18 7.26
CA ASP A 429 -11.47 69.77 7.67
C ASP A 429 -12.07 69.54 9.07
N THR A 430 -13.40 69.48 9.14
CA THR A 430 -14.15 69.24 10.38
C THR A 430 -14.20 67.77 10.78
N GLY A 431 -13.93 66.86 9.84
CA GLY A 431 -14.03 65.41 10.04
C GLY A 431 -15.46 64.90 10.23
N LEU A 432 -16.48 65.68 9.87
CA LEU A 432 -17.90 65.28 9.96
C LEU A 432 -18.43 64.66 8.66
N GLU A 433 -17.73 64.88 7.54
CA GLU A 433 -18.11 64.37 6.23
C GLU A 433 -17.16 63.28 5.75
N LEU A 434 -17.67 62.37 4.90
CA LEU A 434 -16.83 61.38 4.24
C LEU A 434 -15.94 62.06 3.18
N PRO A 435 -14.62 61.81 3.18
CA PRO A 435 -13.66 62.58 2.40
C PRO A 435 -13.68 62.29 0.89
N HIS A 436 -14.18 61.14 0.44
CA HIS A 436 -14.23 60.79 -0.99
C HIS A 436 -15.61 60.31 -1.44
N GLN A 437 -15.94 60.57 -2.71
CA GLN A 437 -17.28 60.33 -3.28
C GLN A 437 -17.68 58.86 -3.29
N MET A 438 -16.72 57.95 -3.43
CA MET A 438 -16.99 56.51 -3.41
C MET A 438 -17.53 56.08 -2.05
N ALA A 439 -16.93 56.55 -0.94
CA ALA A 439 -17.45 56.27 0.39
C ALA A 439 -18.87 56.83 0.59
N LYS A 440 -19.17 58.02 0.04
CA LYS A 440 -20.53 58.61 0.09
C LYS A 440 -21.55 57.72 -0.63
N LEU A 441 -21.19 57.19 -1.81
CA LEU A 441 -22.05 56.29 -2.58
C LEU A 441 -22.26 54.93 -1.90
N TYR A 442 -21.22 54.37 -1.28
CA TYR A 442 -21.34 53.11 -0.54
C TYR A 442 -22.09 53.25 0.80
N ALA A 443 -22.04 54.41 1.46
CA ALA A 443 -22.70 54.65 2.73
C ALA A 443 -24.21 54.94 2.58
N GLY A 444 -24.64 55.52 1.46
CA GLY A 444 -26.03 55.94 1.23
C GLY A 444 -26.41 57.17 2.06
N GLU A 445 -26.58 57.00 3.36
CA GLU A 445 -26.74 58.08 4.34
C GLU A 445 -25.41 58.35 5.06
N THR A 446 -25.03 59.63 5.18
CA THR A 446 -23.81 60.01 5.89
C THR A 446 -23.91 59.63 7.37
N PRO A 447 -22.96 58.85 7.90
CA PRO A 447 -22.95 58.48 9.32
C PRO A 447 -22.86 59.73 10.19
N ASN A 448 -23.58 59.75 11.31
CA ASN A 448 -23.35 60.78 12.31
C ASN A 448 -21.98 60.55 12.99
N PHE A 449 -20.96 61.28 12.54
CA PHE A 449 -19.62 61.28 13.13
C PHE A 449 -19.47 62.28 14.28
N SER A 450 -20.53 63.03 14.62
CA SER A 450 -20.52 63.98 15.74
C SER A 450 -20.47 63.26 17.09
N GLU A 451 -21.11 62.10 17.20
CA GLU A 451 -21.23 61.30 18.44
C GLU A 451 -20.16 60.21 18.56
N LYS A 452 -19.35 59.99 17.51
CA LYS A 452 -18.32 58.95 17.50
C LYS A 452 -16.97 59.51 17.97
N ASP A 453 -16.25 58.69 18.72
CA ASP A 453 -14.90 59.00 19.22
C ASP A 453 -13.83 59.10 18.12
N SER A 454 -14.12 58.65 16.90
CA SER A 454 -13.21 58.63 15.75
C SER A 454 -13.85 59.29 14.52
N ARG A 455 -13.14 60.25 13.92
CA ARG A 455 -13.62 61.05 12.79
C ARG A 455 -12.77 60.87 11.52
N PRO A 456 -13.38 60.81 10.32
CA PRO A 456 -12.67 60.67 9.05
C PRO A 456 -12.11 62.00 8.53
N TYR A 457 -11.02 62.48 9.13
CA TYR A 457 -10.37 63.71 8.66
C TYR A 457 -9.73 63.54 7.27
N LYS A 458 -9.71 64.61 6.47
CA LYS A 458 -9.03 64.64 5.16
C LYS A 458 -7.53 64.43 5.32
N TRP A 459 -6.91 65.11 6.29
CA TRP A 459 -5.47 64.96 6.55
C TRP A 459 -5.07 63.51 6.91
N ALA A 460 -5.95 62.76 7.56
CA ALA A 460 -5.70 61.38 7.94
C ALA A 460 -5.71 60.43 6.74
N GLN A 461 -6.59 60.67 5.75
CA GLN A 461 -6.59 59.92 4.51
C GLN A 461 -5.28 60.11 3.74
N HIS A 462 -4.83 61.36 3.65
CA HIS A 462 -3.61 61.69 2.92
C HIS A 462 -2.34 61.14 3.58
N LEU A 463 -2.33 61.04 4.92
CA LEU A 463 -1.28 60.33 5.67
C LEU A 463 -1.32 58.82 5.38
N ALA A 464 -2.51 58.26 5.22
CA ALA A 464 -2.73 56.87 4.85
C ALA A 464 -2.48 56.54 3.37
N GLY A 465 -2.07 57.53 2.57
CA GLY A 465 -1.82 57.37 1.13
C GLY A 465 -3.09 57.34 0.27
N ILE A 466 -4.25 57.69 0.83
CA ILE A 466 -5.51 57.83 0.10
C ILE A 466 -5.62 59.29 -0.37
N ASP A 467 -5.21 59.53 -1.60
CA ASP A 467 -5.38 60.83 -2.25
C ASP A 467 -6.68 60.83 -3.07
N PHE A 468 -7.53 61.84 -2.86
CA PHE A 468 -8.81 62.02 -3.56
C PHE A 468 -8.87 63.40 -4.22
N LEU A 469 -9.70 63.52 -5.26
CA LEU A 469 -9.88 64.77 -5.98
C LEU A 469 -10.85 65.71 -5.23
N PRO A 470 -10.66 67.04 -5.30
CA PRO A 470 -11.63 68.00 -4.79
C PRO A 470 -13.02 67.83 -5.44
N GLU A 471 -14.08 68.03 -4.67
CA GLU A 471 -15.48 67.86 -5.13
C GLU A 471 -15.90 68.85 -6.22
N VAL A 472 -15.24 70.01 -6.28
CA VAL A 472 -15.47 71.03 -7.30
C VAL A 472 -14.15 71.32 -8.00
N PRO A 473 -14.04 71.12 -9.33
CA PRO A 473 -12.96 71.70 -10.11
C PRO A 473 -13.03 73.23 -9.94
N GLN A 474 -11.94 73.89 -9.55
CA GLN A 474 -11.94 75.35 -9.38
C GLN A 474 -12.54 76.03 -10.61
N SER A 475 -13.65 76.74 -10.42
CA SER A 475 -14.41 77.36 -11.50
C SER A 475 -13.53 78.30 -12.33
N VAL A 476 -13.73 78.23 -13.64
CA VAL A 476 -12.93 78.85 -14.69
C VAL A 476 -13.18 80.35 -14.71
N GLY A 477 -12.36 81.11 -14.00
CA GLY A 477 -12.22 82.57 -14.15
C GLY A 477 -10.91 82.92 -14.87
N ASP A 478 -11.06 83.42 -16.10
CA ASP A 478 -10.08 83.98 -17.03
C ASP A 478 -8.98 83.08 -17.61
N SER A 479 -9.09 82.92 -18.94
CA SER A 479 -8.42 82.00 -19.86
C SER A 479 -6.94 82.29 -20.14
N SER A 480 -6.30 83.27 -19.49
CA SER A 480 -4.89 83.60 -19.73
C SER A 480 -3.90 82.88 -18.80
N ASN A 481 -4.37 82.22 -17.74
CA ASN A 481 -3.50 81.69 -16.66
C ASN A 481 -3.32 80.16 -16.67
N ARG A 482 -3.74 79.50 -17.76
CA ARG A 482 -3.96 78.04 -17.83
C ARG A 482 -2.66 77.22 -17.83
N ALA A 483 -1.57 77.74 -18.39
CA ALA A 483 -0.27 77.06 -18.40
C ALA A 483 0.47 77.21 -17.05
N SER A 484 0.38 78.39 -16.43
CA SER A 484 1.01 78.65 -15.12
C SER A 484 0.28 77.91 -13.99
N ARG A 485 -1.06 77.93 -13.96
CA ARG A 485 -1.84 77.30 -12.86
C ARG A 485 -1.86 75.77 -12.90
N ASN A 486 -1.78 75.13 -14.06
CA ASN A 486 -1.63 73.67 -14.14
C ASN A 486 -0.23 73.24 -13.72
N ALA A 487 0.79 74.05 -14.01
CA ALA A 487 2.12 73.89 -13.43
C ALA A 487 2.11 74.14 -11.91
N ASP A 488 1.31 75.08 -11.40
CA ASP A 488 1.15 75.36 -9.96
C ASP A 488 0.32 74.30 -9.21
N LEU A 489 -0.65 73.66 -9.88
CA LEU A 489 -1.44 72.56 -9.30
C LEU A 489 -0.63 71.26 -9.32
N SER A 490 0.09 71.00 -10.41
CA SER A 490 0.96 69.84 -10.52
C SER A 490 2.23 70.03 -9.68
N SER A 491 2.75 71.26 -9.53
CA SER A 491 3.82 71.59 -8.58
C SER A 491 3.31 71.64 -7.15
N GLY A 492 2.07 72.07 -6.91
CA GLY A 492 1.40 72.05 -5.62
C GLY A 492 1.11 70.62 -5.15
N LEU A 493 0.67 69.73 -6.05
CA LEU A 493 0.52 68.30 -5.79
C LEU A 493 1.88 67.58 -5.70
N ALA A 494 2.89 68.00 -6.46
CA ALA A 494 4.26 67.49 -6.34
C ALA A 494 4.92 67.96 -5.03
N LEU A 495 4.74 69.21 -4.62
CA LEU A 495 5.14 69.77 -3.33
C LEU A 495 4.36 69.11 -2.20
N TYR A 496 3.07 68.85 -2.38
CA TYR A 496 2.24 68.10 -1.43
C TYR A 496 2.68 66.63 -1.29
N ARG A 497 3.12 65.99 -2.38
CA ARG A 497 3.71 64.64 -2.40
C ARG A 497 5.16 64.62 -1.93
N GLN A 498 5.90 65.73 -2.03
CA GLN A 498 7.28 65.91 -1.56
C GLN A 498 7.38 66.42 -0.10
N GLN A 499 6.34 67.10 0.40
CA GLN A 499 6.33 67.65 1.75
C GLN A 499 6.30 66.51 2.75
N ASN A 500 7.05 66.69 3.84
CA ASN A 500 7.04 65.84 5.03
C ASN A 500 5.64 65.84 5.67
N ARG A 501 4.63 65.22 5.04
CA ARG A 501 3.21 65.24 5.43
C ARG A 501 3.06 64.87 6.90
N ALA A 502 3.70 63.76 7.29
CA ALA A 502 3.74 63.30 8.66
C ALA A 502 4.32 64.36 9.61
N GLN A 503 5.49 64.95 9.29
CA GLN A 503 6.12 65.99 10.10
C GLN A 503 5.23 67.24 10.26
N THR A 504 4.61 67.73 9.18
CA THR A 504 3.73 68.90 9.24
C THR A 504 2.49 68.62 10.08
N ILE A 505 1.89 67.44 9.93
CA ILE A 505 0.76 67.01 10.75
C ILE A 505 1.17 66.95 12.24
N LEU A 506 2.31 66.33 12.54
CA LEU A 506 2.84 66.20 13.89
C LEU A 506 3.16 67.55 14.54
N GLN A 507 3.79 68.46 13.82
CA GLN A 507 4.04 69.83 14.28
C GLN A 507 2.74 70.58 14.58
N ARG A 508 1.75 70.54 13.68
CA ARG A 508 0.46 71.22 13.90
C ARG A 508 -0.29 70.65 15.10
N ILE A 509 -0.26 69.32 15.29
CA ILE A 509 -0.86 68.66 16.45
C ILE A 509 -0.17 69.12 17.74
N ARG A 510 1.17 69.17 17.77
CA ARG A 510 1.93 69.68 18.91
C ARG A 510 1.59 71.14 19.21
N SER A 511 1.71 72.03 18.23
CA SER A 511 1.39 73.45 18.39
C SER A 511 -0.03 73.67 18.91
N ARG A 512 -1.00 72.89 18.41
CA ARG A 512 -2.39 72.99 18.86
C ARG A 512 -2.58 72.48 20.28
N LYS A 513 -1.98 71.36 20.67
CA LYS A 513 -2.10 70.86 22.05
C LYS A 513 -1.39 71.79 23.04
N ILE A 514 -0.23 72.34 22.67
CA ILE A 514 0.48 73.35 23.47
C ILE A 514 -0.37 74.61 23.61
N ALA A 515 -0.95 75.12 22.52
CA ALA A 515 -1.84 76.28 22.57
C ALA A 515 -3.10 76.02 23.41
N GLN A 516 -3.71 74.84 23.30
CA GLN A 516 -4.84 74.45 24.15
C GLN A 516 -4.45 74.43 25.63
N MET A 517 -3.31 73.83 25.97
CA MET A 517 -2.78 73.81 27.34
C MET A 517 -2.41 75.20 27.87
N ALA A 518 -2.11 76.17 26.99
CA ALA A 518 -1.85 77.55 27.37
C ALA A 518 -3.14 78.38 27.56
N LEU A 519 -4.25 77.93 26.97
CA LEU A 519 -5.58 78.55 27.07
C LEU A 519 -6.39 78.03 28.26
N THR A 520 -6.10 76.81 28.72
CA THR A 520 -6.63 76.19 29.95
C THR A 520 -5.75 76.49 31.14
#